data_AF-A0A382XIN6-F1
#
_entry.id   AF-A0A382XIN6-F1
#
_cell.length_a   1.000
_cell.length_b   1.000
_cell.length_c   1.000
_cell.angle_alpha   90.00
_cell.angle_beta   90.00
_cell.angle_gamma   90.00
#
_symmetry.space_group_name_H-M   'P 1'
#
loop_
_entity.id
_entity.type
_entity.pdbx_description
1 polymer ?
#
loop_
_entity_poly.entity_id
_entity_poly.type
_entity_poly.pdbx_seq_one_letter_code
_entity_poly.pdbx_strand_id
1 'polypeptide(L)'
;MARSVMWKNENGTANKPLLVRQYPNIARLKVTCLVVFEATWTTVSSALAVIKIADRDAGIGYYGPLEYRLGEREVLSTIFPGADELGEISGTPPAAPVYQDGELVGYLFATHETIDARGYSGTPFDGVAGVTLDAKIAGVLLLDHDEPIVKGFAPLERGLRKYLRDLENLNILLPIKNPKTSNRNKYGSAKEDSISGATISATLMHGAVVSAARSIARSLGFLEGAETEKITLELDLYEPLSWDSL
;
A
#
# COMPACT_ATOMS: atom_id res chain seq x y z
N MET A 1 19.86 17.49 -55.91
CA MET A 1 20.67 16.33 -56.30
C MET A 1 20.51 15.26 -55.23
N ALA A 2 19.54 14.37 -55.39
CA ALA A 2 19.28 13.27 -54.44
C ALA A 2 20.05 12.02 -54.93
N ARG A 3 20.94 11.48 -54.10
CA ARG A 3 21.73 10.28 -54.40
C ARG A 3 20.86 9.04 -54.20
N SER A 4 20.68 8.27 -55.27
CA SER A 4 20.06 6.94 -55.27
C SER A 4 21.07 5.90 -54.78
N VAL A 5 20.78 5.23 -53.68
CA VAL A 5 21.56 4.09 -53.18
C VAL A 5 20.91 2.82 -53.72
N MET A 6 21.60 2.17 -54.65
CA MET A 6 21.25 0.84 -55.18
C MET A 6 21.78 -0.22 -54.23
N TRP A 7 20.90 -1.04 -53.66
CA TRP A 7 21.28 -2.25 -52.94
C TRP A 7 21.17 -3.44 -53.91
N LYS A 8 22.23 -4.26 -53.99
CA LYS A 8 22.33 -5.42 -54.88
C LYS A 8 22.52 -6.66 -54.01
N ASN A 9 21.63 -7.63 -54.11
CA ASN A 9 21.69 -8.90 -53.39
C ASN A 9 22.39 -10.00 -54.20
N GLU A 10 22.91 -10.98 -53.48
CA GLU A 10 24.05 -11.82 -53.86
C GLU A 10 23.70 -13.08 -54.70
N ASN A 11 22.48 -13.21 -55.20
CA ASN A 11 21.99 -14.46 -55.80
C ASN A 11 21.56 -14.38 -57.29
N GLY A 12 22.33 -13.65 -58.11
CA GLY A 12 22.59 -14.02 -59.50
C GLY A 12 21.41 -14.31 -60.46
N THR A 13 20.20 -13.82 -60.21
CA THR A 13 19.04 -14.03 -61.10
C THR A 13 18.41 -12.70 -61.50
N ALA A 14 18.48 -12.39 -62.80
CA ALA A 14 17.93 -11.19 -63.41
C ALA A 14 16.41 -11.34 -63.59
N ASN A 15 15.63 -10.30 -63.27
CA ASN A 15 14.25 -10.20 -63.74
C ASN A 15 13.94 -8.82 -64.31
N LYS A 16 13.23 -8.84 -65.45
CA LYS A 16 12.99 -7.76 -66.42
C LYS A 16 12.02 -6.68 -65.90
N PRO A 17 12.03 -5.45 -66.46
CA PRO A 17 11.25 -4.32 -65.95
C PRO A 17 9.79 -4.37 -66.43
N LEU A 18 8.84 -4.04 -65.56
CA LEU A 18 7.46 -3.76 -65.95
C LEU A 18 7.09 -2.30 -65.66
N LEU A 19 6.74 -1.62 -66.76
CA LEU A 19 6.27 -0.25 -66.88
C LEU A 19 4.92 -0.07 -66.17
N VAL A 20 4.82 0.88 -65.23
CA VAL A 20 3.53 1.39 -64.75
C VAL A 20 3.17 2.62 -65.57
N ARG A 21 2.17 2.45 -66.44
CA ARG A 21 1.59 3.49 -67.30
C ARG A 21 0.45 4.21 -66.56
N GLN A 22 0.32 5.49 -66.86
CA GLN A 22 -0.30 6.55 -66.06
C GLN A 22 -1.71 6.98 -66.61
N TYR A 23 -2.47 7.70 -65.77
CA TYR A 23 -3.54 8.71 -66.05
C TYR A 23 -5.03 8.30 -66.06
N PRO A 24 -5.99 9.26 -65.97
CA PRO A 24 -6.22 10.31 -64.95
C PRO A 24 -7.72 10.44 -64.56
N ASN A 25 -8.13 11.32 -63.60
CA ASN A 25 -9.31 12.21 -63.75
C ASN A 25 -9.61 13.13 -62.53
N ILE A 26 -9.28 14.41 -62.70
CA ILE A 26 -10.08 15.64 -62.55
C ILE A 26 -11.38 15.68 -61.68
N ALA A 27 -11.35 16.66 -60.77
CA ALA A 27 -12.37 17.70 -60.50
C ALA A 27 -13.68 17.38 -59.75
N ARG A 28 -13.93 18.06 -58.61
CA ARG A 28 -14.66 19.35 -58.56
C ARG A 28 -14.81 19.90 -57.12
N LEU A 29 -14.55 21.21 -56.99
CA LEU A 29 -14.92 22.10 -55.89
C LEU A 29 -16.44 22.04 -55.59
N LYS A 30 -16.81 22.20 -54.31
CA LYS A 30 -17.66 23.32 -53.86
C LYS A 30 -17.58 23.54 -52.35
N VAL A 31 -17.21 24.78 -52.03
CA VAL A 31 -17.18 25.43 -50.72
C VAL A 31 -18.59 25.81 -50.30
N THR A 32 -19.05 25.38 -49.11
CA THR A 32 -19.98 26.08 -48.19
C THR A 32 -20.10 25.18 -46.95
N CYS A 33 -19.63 25.54 -45.75
CA CYS A 33 -20.33 26.36 -44.76
C CYS A 33 -19.35 26.60 -43.59
N LEU A 34 -18.64 27.74 -43.58
CA LEU A 34 -18.79 28.82 -42.59
C LEU A 34 -19.53 28.46 -41.28
N VAL A 35 -18.79 28.62 -40.17
CA VAL A 35 -19.24 28.87 -38.78
C VAL A 35 -19.90 27.72 -38.01
N VAL A 36 -19.08 26.84 -37.42
CA VAL A 36 -19.15 26.51 -35.97
C VAL A 36 -17.71 26.20 -35.52
N PHE A 37 -16.89 27.24 -35.40
CA PHE A 37 -15.61 27.19 -34.72
C PHE A 37 -15.83 27.94 -33.39
N GLU A 38 -15.35 27.36 -32.29
CA GLU A 38 -15.60 27.73 -30.89
C GLU A 38 -16.88 27.15 -30.25
N ALA A 39 -16.75 26.00 -29.58
CA ALA A 39 -17.29 25.74 -28.23
C ALA A 39 -17.32 24.24 -27.87
N THR A 40 -16.18 23.56 -27.72
CA THR A 40 -16.12 22.25 -27.00
C THR A 40 -14.74 21.95 -26.38
N TRP A 41 -14.08 22.92 -25.75
CA TRP A 41 -12.81 22.69 -25.02
C TRP A 41 -12.92 22.85 -23.50
N THR A 42 -14.13 22.84 -22.93
CA THR A 42 -14.34 23.05 -21.48
C THR A 42 -15.11 21.94 -20.76
N THR A 43 -15.22 20.73 -21.33
CA THR A 43 -15.87 19.59 -20.64
C THR A 43 -14.98 18.36 -20.45
N VAL A 44 -13.71 18.37 -20.89
CA VAL A 44 -12.81 17.22 -20.71
C VAL A 44 -11.95 17.28 -19.44
N SER A 45 -11.85 18.45 -18.78
CA SER A 45 -11.03 18.59 -17.57
C SER A 45 -11.65 17.97 -16.31
N SER A 46 -12.96 17.73 -16.27
CA SER A 46 -13.61 17.15 -15.09
C SER A 46 -13.51 15.63 -15.02
N ALA A 47 -13.23 14.95 -16.14
CA ALA A 47 -13.06 13.49 -16.15
C ALA A 47 -11.73 13.06 -15.50
N LEU A 48 -10.67 13.86 -15.62
CA LEU A 48 -9.35 13.54 -15.06
C LEU A 48 -9.30 13.60 -13.52
N ALA A 49 -10.17 14.37 -12.89
CA ALA A 49 -10.25 14.42 -11.42
C ALA A 49 -10.99 13.21 -10.83
N VAL A 50 -11.93 12.61 -11.58
CA VAL A 50 -12.66 11.41 -11.16
C VAL A 50 -11.85 10.13 -11.44
N ILE A 51 -11.02 10.13 -12.49
CA ILE A 51 -10.19 8.96 -12.86
C ILE A 51 -9.05 8.70 -11.86
N LYS A 52 -8.68 9.67 -11.00
CA LYS A 52 -7.59 9.48 -10.02
C LYS A 52 -7.95 8.63 -8.79
N ILE A 53 -9.21 8.19 -8.67
CA ILE A 53 -9.70 7.38 -7.53
C ILE A 53 -9.78 5.89 -7.88
N ALA A 54 -9.63 5.50 -9.16
CA ALA A 54 -9.93 4.15 -9.62
C ALA A 54 -8.71 3.23 -9.89
N ASP A 55 -7.47 3.71 -9.74
CA ASP A 55 -6.26 2.87 -9.94
C ASP A 55 -5.82 2.17 -8.64
N ARG A 56 -6.79 1.63 -7.90
CA ARG A 56 -6.56 0.90 -6.64
C ARG A 56 -6.59 -0.63 -6.84
N ASP A 57 -6.91 -1.07 -8.06
CA ASP A 57 -7.08 -2.47 -8.40
C ASP A 57 -5.84 -3.01 -9.13
N ALA A 58 -5.11 -3.90 -8.44
CA ALA A 58 -4.27 -4.94 -9.00
C ALA A 58 -3.21 -4.55 -10.06
N GLY A 59 -1.97 -4.32 -9.60
CA GLY A 59 -0.82 -4.86 -10.36
C GLY A 59 0.49 -4.10 -10.32
N ILE A 60 0.49 -2.79 -10.05
CA ILE A 60 1.71 -1.99 -9.88
C ILE A 60 1.59 -1.02 -8.69
N GLY A 61 1.28 -1.56 -7.50
CA GLY A 61 1.42 -0.79 -6.26
C GLY A 61 2.84 -0.24 -6.13
N TYR A 62 3.05 0.74 -5.25
CA TYR A 62 4.38 1.36 -5.05
C TYR A 62 5.49 0.30 -4.79
N TYR A 63 5.12 -0.84 -4.19
CA TYR A 63 5.99 -1.96 -3.85
C TYR A 63 5.84 -3.19 -4.78
N GLY A 64 5.14 -3.04 -5.91
CA GLY A 64 4.81 -4.15 -6.82
C GLY A 64 3.54 -4.92 -6.43
N PRO A 65 3.28 -6.07 -7.09
CA PRO A 65 2.08 -6.87 -6.87
C PRO A 65 1.92 -7.28 -5.40
N LEU A 66 0.70 -7.15 -4.86
CA LEU A 66 0.41 -7.47 -3.46
C LEU A 66 0.48 -8.98 -3.21
N GLU A 67 0.06 -9.78 -4.20
CA GLU A 67 0.02 -11.24 -4.16
C GLU A 67 1.42 -11.82 -3.91
N TYR A 68 2.44 -11.23 -4.56
CA TYR A 68 3.82 -11.67 -4.37
C TYR A 68 4.30 -11.42 -2.94
N ARG A 69 4.03 -10.22 -2.42
CA ARG A 69 4.45 -9.83 -1.07
C ARG A 69 3.74 -10.61 0.03
N LEU A 70 2.41 -10.78 -0.07
CA LEU A 70 1.67 -11.56 0.92
C LEU A 70 1.98 -13.07 0.83
N GLY A 71 2.30 -13.56 -0.37
CA GLY A 71 2.64 -14.96 -0.62
C GLY A 71 4.04 -15.38 -0.17
N GLU A 72 4.88 -14.47 0.31
CA GLU A 72 6.20 -14.82 0.82
C GLU A 72 6.08 -15.72 2.06
N ARG A 73 6.78 -16.85 2.06
CA ARG A 73 6.69 -17.82 3.17
C ARG A 73 7.14 -17.24 4.51
N GLU A 74 8.07 -16.27 4.49
CA GLU A 74 8.50 -15.56 5.69
C GLU A 74 7.38 -14.70 6.28
N VAL A 75 6.60 -14.01 5.43
CA VAL A 75 5.45 -13.20 5.84
C VAL A 75 4.42 -14.08 6.56
N LEU A 76 4.01 -15.18 5.91
CA LEU A 76 2.99 -16.06 6.47
C LEU A 76 3.45 -16.70 7.79
N SER A 77 4.66 -17.28 7.83
CA SER A 77 5.17 -17.95 9.04
C SER A 77 5.52 -17.02 10.19
N THR A 78 5.86 -15.75 9.90
CA THR A 78 6.14 -14.75 10.95
C THR A 78 4.86 -14.22 11.58
N ILE A 79 3.81 -14.02 10.78
CA ILE A 79 2.56 -13.41 11.24
C ILE A 79 1.57 -14.46 11.75
N PHE A 80 1.54 -15.64 11.13
CA PHE A 80 0.71 -16.78 11.54
C PHE A 80 1.58 -18.05 11.55
N PRO A 81 2.33 -18.33 12.64
CA PRO A 81 3.27 -19.45 12.70
C PRO A 81 2.69 -20.85 12.49
N GLY A 82 1.36 -21.00 12.56
CA GLY A 82 0.64 -22.25 12.32
C GLY A 82 -0.20 -22.26 11.05
N ALA A 83 -0.17 -21.21 10.23
CA ALA A 83 -0.93 -21.18 8.98
C ALA A 83 -0.25 -21.99 7.88
N ASP A 84 -1.06 -22.74 7.13
CA ASP A 84 -0.59 -23.63 6.07
C ASP A 84 -1.01 -23.14 4.68
N GLU A 85 -2.04 -22.29 4.61
CA GLU A 85 -2.63 -21.83 3.35
C GLU A 85 -2.99 -20.34 3.38
N LEU A 86 -2.71 -19.67 2.27
CA LEU A 86 -3.10 -18.30 1.98
C LEU A 86 -4.12 -18.33 0.84
N GLY A 87 -5.31 -17.80 1.07
CA GLY A 87 -6.34 -17.72 0.04
C GLY A 87 -6.17 -16.51 -0.88
N GLU A 88 -7.09 -16.39 -1.84
CA GLU A 88 -7.06 -15.33 -2.84
C GLU A 88 -7.34 -13.94 -2.23
N ILE A 89 -6.55 -12.95 -2.67
CA ILE A 89 -6.72 -11.57 -2.24
C ILE A 89 -8.05 -11.04 -2.78
N SER A 90 -8.86 -10.48 -1.89
CA SER A 90 -10.16 -9.91 -2.26
C SER A 90 -10.58 -8.77 -1.32
N GLY A 91 -11.68 -8.10 -1.67
CA GLY A 91 -12.28 -7.04 -0.85
C GLY A 91 -11.71 -5.65 -1.08
N THR A 92 -12.30 -4.67 -0.40
CA THR A 92 -11.87 -3.27 -0.45
C THR A 92 -11.96 -2.66 0.96
N PRO A 93 -10.85 -2.51 1.68
CA PRO A 93 -9.45 -2.71 1.26
C PRO A 93 -9.07 -4.18 0.99
N PRO A 94 -8.06 -4.45 0.14
CA PRO A 94 -7.67 -5.80 -0.24
C PRO A 94 -7.03 -6.56 0.94
N ALA A 95 -7.47 -7.81 1.14
CA ALA A 95 -6.99 -8.71 2.18
C ALA A 95 -6.94 -10.16 1.67
N ALA A 96 -5.98 -10.94 2.17
CA ALA A 96 -5.88 -12.37 1.91
C ALA A 96 -6.39 -13.16 3.14
N PRO A 97 -7.36 -14.07 3.01
CA PRO A 97 -7.74 -14.96 4.10
C PRO A 97 -6.61 -15.96 4.39
N VAL A 98 -6.40 -16.25 5.67
CA VAL A 98 -5.36 -17.17 6.16
C VAL A 98 -6.00 -18.36 6.82
N TYR A 99 -5.56 -19.56 6.44
CA TYR A 99 -6.10 -20.82 6.95
C TYR A 99 -5.05 -21.64 7.69
N GLN A 100 -5.49 -22.31 8.74
CA GLN A 100 -4.75 -23.32 9.49
C GLN A 100 -5.61 -24.57 9.56
N ASP A 101 -5.09 -25.72 9.12
CA ASP A 101 -5.84 -26.99 9.09
C ASP A 101 -7.22 -26.90 8.39
N GLY A 102 -7.38 -25.98 7.43
CA GLY A 102 -8.64 -25.74 6.71
C GLY A 102 -9.63 -24.80 7.41
N GLU A 103 -9.29 -24.28 8.60
CA GLU A 103 -10.08 -23.29 9.33
C GLU A 103 -9.55 -21.87 9.09
N LEU A 104 -10.45 -20.91 8.89
CA LEU A 104 -10.09 -19.50 8.74
C LEU A 104 -9.63 -18.95 10.09
N VAL A 105 -8.36 -18.54 10.19
CA VAL A 105 -7.77 -18.00 11.44
C VAL A 105 -7.64 -16.48 11.42
N GLY A 106 -7.63 -15.86 10.25
CA GLY A 106 -7.49 -14.41 10.12
C GLY A 106 -7.28 -13.94 8.70
N TYR A 107 -6.80 -12.70 8.58
CA TYR A 107 -6.56 -12.03 7.30
C TYR A 107 -5.20 -11.35 7.31
N LEU A 108 -4.48 -11.48 6.20
CA LEU A 108 -3.26 -10.74 5.89
C LEU A 108 -3.57 -9.52 5.02
N PHE A 109 -2.93 -8.40 5.31
CA PHE A 109 -3.07 -7.17 4.55
C PHE A 109 -1.76 -6.36 4.60
N ALA A 110 -1.60 -5.47 3.64
CA ALA A 110 -0.50 -4.52 3.61
C ALA A 110 -1.00 -3.10 3.93
N THR A 111 -0.23 -2.35 4.72
CA THR A 111 -0.60 -1.01 5.19
C THR A 111 -0.73 -0.01 4.04
N HIS A 112 0.08 -0.14 2.99
CA HIS A 112 0.06 0.75 1.83
C HIS A 112 -1.26 0.63 1.06
N GLU A 113 -1.65 -0.58 0.66
CA GLU A 113 -2.88 -0.80 -0.12
C GLU A 113 -4.14 -0.49 0.70
N THR A 114 -4.10 -0.77 2.00
CA THR A 114 -5.25 -0.57 2.89
C THR A 114 -5.55 0.91 3.10
N ILE A 115 -4.54 1.73 3.46
CA ILE A 115 -4.77 3.12 3.91
C ILE A 115 -3.81 4.16 3.30
N ASP A 116 -3.00 3.82 2.29
CA ASP A 116 -1.85 4.63 1.82
C ASP A 116 -0.96 5.08 2.99
N ALA A 117 -0.56 4.12 3.83
CA ALA A 117 0.22 4.41 5.02
C ALA A 117 1.56 5.08 4.68
N ARG A 118 1.87 6.19 5.38
CA ARG A 118 3.08 6.98 5.18
C ARG A 118 3.87 7.11 6.47
N GLY A 119 5.18 7.12 6.31
CA GLY A 119 6.14 7.34 7.39
C GLY A 119 6.29 8.82 7.73
N TYR A 120 7.23 9.12 8.63
CA TYR A 120 7.56 10.49 9.03
C TYR A 120 8.08 11.32 7.85
N SER A 121 8.81 10.71 6.91
CA SER A 121 9.30 11.36 5.69
C SER A 121 8.19 11.73 4.70
N GLY A 122 6.94 11.31 4.93
CA GLY A 122 5.82 11.46 4.00
C GLY A 122 5.85 10.45 2.83
N THR A 123 6.85 9.59 2.79
CA THR A 123 6.98 8.48 1.84
C THR A 123 6.13 7.30 2.32
N PRO A 124 5.51 6.53 1.42
CA PRO A 124 4.91 5.26 1.79
C PRO A 124 5.89 4.34 2.52
N PHE A 125 5.37 3.43 3.33
CA PHE A 125 6.12 2.28 3.83
C PHE A 125 5.30 1.01 3.65
N ASP A 126 5.98 -0.12 3.55
CA ASP A 126 5.35 -1.41 3.35
C ASP A 126 5.41 -2.26 4.62
N GLY A 127 4.33 -2.20 5.41
CA GLY A 127 4.13 -3.09 6.54
C GLY A 127 3.05 -4.11 6.21
N VAL A 128 3.41 -5.40 6.21
CA VAL A 128 2.43 -6.47 6.15
C VAL A 128 2.03 -6.85 7.57
N ALA A 129 0.74 -6.96 7.83
CA ALA A 129 0.22 -7.33 9.14
C ALA A 129 -0.96 -8.29 9.00
N GLY A 130 -1.18 -9.06 10.06
CA GLY A 130 -2.31 -9.98 10.19
C GLY A 130 -3.30 -9.49 11.24
N VAL A 131 -4.59 -9.68 10.98
CA VAL A 131 -5.66 -9.52 11.96
C VAL A 131 -6.40 -10.84 12.16
N THR A 132 -6.57 -11.25 13.41
CA THR A 132 -7.31 -12.44 13.79
C THR A 132 -8.81 -12.14 13.88
N LEU A 133 -9.64 -13.19 13.87
CA LEU A 133 -11.09 -13.05 13.99
C LEU A 133 -11.55 -12.48 15.35
N ASP A 134 -10.74 -12.60 16.40
CA ASP A 134 -10.95 -12.00 17.73
C ASP A 134 -10.44 -10.54 17.82
N ALA A 135 -10.26 -9.87 16.69
CA ALA A 135 -9.85 -8.47 16.58
C ALA A 135 -8.49 -8.18 17.24
N LYS A 136 -7.54 -9.12 17.15
CA LYS A 136 -6.15 -8.91 17.57
C LYS A 136 -5.22 -8.85 16.38
N ILE A 137 -4.10 -8.17 16.55
CA ILE A 137 -2.99 -8.23 15.60
C ILE A 137 -2.31 -9.60 15.76
N ALA A 138 -2.29 -10.40 14.70
CA ALA A 138 -1.60 -11.69 14.66
C ALA A 138 -0.07 -11.52 14.60
N GLY A 139 0.39 -10.45 13.95
CA GLY A 139 1.80 -10.14 13.79
C GLY A 139 2.00 -9.03 12.76
N VAL A 140 3.23 -8.51 12.70
CA VAL A 140 3.62 -7.42 11.79
C VAL A 140 5.01 -7.67 11.25
N LEU A 141 5.16 -7.59 9.93
CA LEU A 141 6.44 -7.61 9.23
C LEU A 141 6.61 -6.34 8.40
N LEU A 142 7.62 -5.54 8.72
CA LEU A 142 8.00 -4.38 7.93
C LEU A 142 8.85 -4.85 6.75
N LEU A 143 8.34 -4.81 5.52
CA LEU A 143 9.09 -5.20 4.33
C LEU A 143 10.04 -4.08 3.91
N ASP A 144 9.50 -2.86 3.71
CA ASP A 144 10.28 -1.72 3.24
C ASP A 144 9.88 -0.40 3.94
N HIS A 145 10.84 0.51 4.07
CA HIS A 145 10.61 1.86 4.59
C HIS A 145 11.71 2.85 4.18
N ASP A 146 11.33 4.11 4.00
CA ASP A 146 12.22 5.23 3.66
C ASP A 146 12.28 6.29 4.78
N GLU A 147 12.73 5.84 5.96
CA GLU A 147 12.85 6.69 7.15
C GLU A 147 14.27 7.25 7.28
N PRO A 148 14.47 8.58 7.24
CA PRO A 148 15.81 9.19 7.09
C PRO A 148 16.74 8.94 8.27
N ILE A 149 16.21 8.80 9.50
CA ILE A 149 17.02 8.54 10.70
C ILE A 149 17.25 7.04 10.91
N VAL A 150 16.34 6.21 10.41
CA VAL A 150 16.37 4.75 10.62
C VAL A 150 17.19 4.07 9.53
N LYS A 151 16.94 4.43 8.26
CA LYS A 151 17.51 3.78 7.07
C LYS A 151 19.03 3.90 7.07
N GLY A 152 19.71 2.76 6.94
CA GLY A 152 21.16 2.67 6.96
C GLY A 152 21.78 2.62 8.36
N PHE A 153 20.97 2.72 9.42
CA PHE A 153 21.43 2.55 10.79
C PHE A 153 20.83 1.28 11.42
N ALA A 154 21.53 0.16 11.22
CA ALA A 154 21.05 -1.18 11.57
C ALA A 154 20.50 -1.35 13.01
N PRO A 155 21.05 -0.70 14.07
CA PRO A 155 20.45 -0.78 15.40
C PRO A 155 19.04 -0.17 15.48
N LEU A 156 18.78 0.96 14.82
CA LEU A 156 17.44 1.58 14.77
C LEU A 156 16.49 0.77 13.89
N GLU A 157 16.95 0.23 12.76
CA GLU A 157 16.13 -0.66 11.91
C GLU A 157 15.68 -1.90 12.66
N ARG A 158 16.59 -2.56 13.39
CA ARG A 158 16.24 -3.70 14.26
C ARG A 158 15.28 -3.29 15.37
N GLY A 159 15.48 -2.11 15.95
CA GLY A 159 14.60 -1.53 16.96
C GLY A 159 13.18 -1.33 16.46
N LEU A 160 13.03 -0.69 15.30
CA LEU A 160 11.75 -0.44 14.64
C LEU A 160 11.03 -1.74 14.28
N ARG A 161 11.73 -2.68 13.64
CA ARG A 161 11.16 -4.00 13.31
C ARG A 161 10.71 -4.75 14.56
N LYS A 162 11.51 -4.72 15.63
CA LYS A 162 11.15 -5.34 16.91
C LYS A 162 9.93 -4.65 17.55
N TYR A 163 9.89 -3.33 17.52
CA TYR A 163 8.76 -2.55 18.04
C TYR A 163 7.45 -2.90 17.36
N LEU A 164 7.45 -3.03 16.03
CA LEU A 164 6.26 -3.42 15.28
C LEU A 164 5.88 -4.89 15.55
N ARG A 165 6.85 -5.80 15.72
CA ARG A 165 6.56 -7.17 16.15
C ARG A 165 5.93 -7.25 17.54
N ASP A 166 6.31 -6.36 18.47
CA ASP A 166 5.70 -6.28 19.81
C ASP A 166 4.20 -5.88 19.78
N LEU A 167 3.63 -5.56 18.60
CA LEU A 167 2.19 -5.33 18.42
C LEU A 167 1.38 -6.64 18.35
N GLU A 168 2.03 -7.79 18.28
CA GLU A 168 1.37 -9.10 18.36
C GLU A 168 0.45 -9.19 19.59
N ASN A 169 -0.74 -9.77 19.41
CA ASN A 169 -1.81 -9.89 20.41
C ASN A 169 -2.43 -8.55 20.86
N LEU A 170 -2.07 -7.42 20.26
CA LEU A 170 -2.73 -6.15 20.53
C LEU A 170 -4.19 -6.19 20.04
N ASN A 171 -5.13 -5.94 20.95
CA ASN A 171 -6.54 -5.81 20.60
C ASN A 171 -6.79 -4.46 19.91
N ILE A 172 -7.24 -4.50 18.65
CA ILE A 172 -7.45 -3.30 17.83
C ILE A 172 -8.69 -2.51 18.26
N LEU A 173 -9.58 -3.05 19.08
CA LEU A 173 -10.77 -2.33 19.56
C LEU A 173 -10.45 -1.37 20.69
N LEU A 174 -9.40 -1.67 21.46
CA LEU A 174 -9.01 -0.85 22.59
C LEU A 174 -8.39 0.48 22.12
N PRO A 175 -8.62 1.58 22.85
CA PRO A 175 -7.87 2.81 22.64
C PRO A 175 -6.37 2.55 22.76
N ILE A 176 -5.58 3.12 21.86
CA ILE A 176 -4.11 3.06 21.94
C ILE A 176 -3.69 3.96 23.10
N LYS A 177 -3.60 3.41 24.32
CA LYS A 177 -3.11 4.14 25.50
C LYS A 177 -1.59 4.10 25.50
N ASN A 178 -0.95 5.26 25.30
CA ASN A 178 0.49 5.48 25.44
C ASN A 178 1.35 4.38 24.77
N PRO A 179 1.52 4.39 23.44
CA PRO A 179 2.41 3.45 22.78
C PRO A 179 3.80 3.57 23.42
N LYS A 180 4.19 2.60 24.25
CA LYS A 180 5.44 2.64 24.99
C LYS A 180 6.58 2.45 24.01
N THR A 181 7.12 3.55 23.51
CA THR A 181 8.28 3.57 22.61
C THR A 181 9.59 3.37 23.37
N SER A 182 9.59 3.66 24.69
CA SER A 182 10.70 3.33 25.58
C SER A 182 10.46 1.97 26.23
N ASN A 183 11.42 1.05 26.04
CA ASN A 183 11.31 -0.33 26.50
C ASN A 183 12.15 -0.60 27.77
N ARG A 184 12.39 0.45 28.58
CA ARG A 184 13.30 0.42 29.75
C ARG A 184 12.97 -0.68 30.77
N ASN A 185 11.69 -1.06 30.91
CA ASN A 185 11.25 -2.03 31.93
C ASN A 185 11.08 -3.47 31.39
N LYS A 186 11.01 -3.68 30.06
CA LYS A 186 10.85 -5.03 29.45
C LYS A 186 12.19 -5.64 29.06
N TYR A 187 13.21 -4.81 28.83
CA TYR A 187 14.55 -5.22 28.41
C TYR A 187 15.57 -4.59 29.35
N GLY A 188 15.77 -5.22 30.51
CA GLY A 188 16.69 -4.73 31.53
C GLY A 188 18.05 -4.35 30.94
N SER A 189 18.55 -3.21 31.39
CA SER A 189 19.84 -2.57 31.07
C SER A 189 19.76 -1.47 30.01
N ALA A 190 20.33 -0.33 30.37
CA ALA A 190 20.32 0.95 29.66
C ALA A 190 21.17 0.97 28.37
N LYS A 191 21.07 -0.04 27.49
CA LYS A 191 21.96 -0.15 26.31
C LYS A 191 21.27 -0.18 24.94
N GLU A 192 19.96 -0.40 24.87
CA GLU A 192 19.26 -0.43 23.58
C GLU A 192 18.04 0.47 23.58
N ASP A 193 18.29 1.78 23.51
CA ASP A 193 17.27 2.75 23.12
C ASP A 193 17.10 2.75 21.59
N SER A 194 16.79 1.58 21.03
CA SER A 194 16.74 1.35 19.59
C SER A 194 15.57 2.05 18.89
N ILE A 195 14.74 2.82 19.60
CA ILE A 195 13.61 3.57 19.06
C ILE A 195 13.66 5.06 19.41
N SER A 196 14.40 5.50 20.45
CA SER A 196 14.41 6.92 20.85
C SER A 196 14.74 7.89 19.73
N GLY A 197 15.67 7.54 18.83
CA GLY A 197 15.99 8.34 17.65
C GLY A 197 14.91 8.36 16.55
N ALA A 198 13.94 7.45 16.60
CA ALA A 198 12.91 7.22 15.57
C ALA A 198 11.49 7.10 16.16
N THR A 199 11.25 7.74 17.31
CA THR A 199 10.00 7.62 18.07
C THR A 199 8.77 8.02 17.24
N ILE A 200 8.90 9.09 16.43
CA ILE A 200 7.80 9.59 15.59
C ILE A 200 7.47 8.57 14.49
N SER A 201 8.48 8.11 13.75
CA SER A 201 8.31 7.09 12.70
C SER A 201 7.68 5.81 13.27
N ALA A 202 8.19 5.32 14.39
CA ALA A 202 7.65 4.13 15.07
C ALA A 202 6.17 4.33 15.47
N THR A 203 5.83 5.47 16.06
CA THR A 203 4.44 5.77 16.48
C THR A 203 3.49 5.89 15.30
N LEU A 204 3.93 6.51 14.20
CA LEU A 204 3.13 6.61 12.97
C LEU A 204 2.88 5.24 12.34
N MET A 205 3.92 4.40 12.24
CA MET A 205 3.80 3.06 11.69
C MET A 205 2.89 2.17 12.57
N HIS A 206 3.00 2.26 13.90
CA HIS A 206 2.06 1.62 14.83
C HIS A 206 0.63 2.05 14.53
N GLY A 207 0.36 3.36 14.55
CA GLY A 207 -0.97 3.89 14.30
C GLY A 207 -1.54 3.45 12.96
N ALA A 208 -0.69 3.40 11.92
CA ALA A 208 -1.04 2.93 10.60
C ALA A 208 -1.41 1.44 10.58
N VAL A 209 -0.63 0.56 11.22
CA VAL A 209 -0.95 -0.88 11.34
C VAL A 209 -2.31 -1.08 12.03
N VAL A 210 -2.53 -0.42 13.18
CA VAL A 210 -3.80 -0.55 13.92
C VAL A 210 -4.97 0.01 13.12
N SER A 211 -4.79 1.14 12.42
CA SER A 211 -5.84 1.75 11.61
C SER A 211 -6.19 0.89 10.39
N ALA A 212 -5.18 0.30 9.73
CA ALA A 212 -5.36 -0.62 8.63
C ALA A 212 -6.10 -1.89 9.10
N ALA A 213 -5.69 -2.49 10.22
CA ALA A 213 -6.38 -3.65 10.79
C ALA A 213 -7.86 -3.36 11.10
N ARG A 214 -8.16 -2.19 11.67
CA ARG A 214 -9.55 -1.75 11.91
C ARG A 214 -10.33 -1.57 10.61
N SER A 215 -9.69 -1.05 9.56
CA SER A 215 -10.33 -0.87 8.26
C SER A 215 -10.72 -2.22 7.64
N ILE A 216 -9.81 -3.20 7.69
CA ILE A 216 -10.02 -4.57 7.22
C ILE A 216 -11.13 -5.25 8.02
N ALA A 217 -11.02 -5.23 9.35
CA ALA A 217 -11.99 -5.85 10.23
C ALA A 217 -13.39 -5.24 10.09
N ARG A 218 -13.50 -3.94 9.84
CA ARG A 218 -14.78 -3.28 9.53
C ARG A 218 -15.34 -3.72 8.18
N SER A 219 -14.51 -3.78 7.15
CA SER A 219 -14.92 -4.23 5.81
C SER A 219 -15.42 -5.67 5.81
N LEU A 220 -14.88 -6.50 6.70
CA LEU A 220 -15.21 -7.93 6.81
C LEU A 220 -16.30 -8.22 7.85
N GLY A 221 -16.78 -7.20 8.58
CA GLY A 221 -17.95 -7.29 9.46
C GLY A 221 -17.73 -7.98 10.82
N PHE A 222 -16.51 -8.42 11.16
CA PHE A 222 -16.27 -9.12 12.44
C PHE A 222 -15.97 -8.18 13.63
N LEU A 223 -16.07 -6.87 13.45
CA LEU A 223 -16.03 -5.90 14.57
C LEU A 223 -17.37 -5.75 15.29
N GLU A 224 -18.49 -6.17 14.69
CA GLU A 224 -19.84 -5.91 15.23
C GLU A 224 -20.21 -6.81 16.43
N GLY A 225 -19.56 -7.96 16.58
CA GLY A 225 -19.79 -8.90 17.69
C GLY A 225 -18.84 -8.75 18.87
N ALA A 226 -17.77 -7.98 18.72
CA ALA A 226 -16.94 -7.65 19.86
C ALA A 226 -17.67 -6.56 20.64
N GLU A 227 -18.05 -6.86 21.88
CA GLU A 227 -18.69 -5.92 22.80
C GLU A 227 -17.93 -4.61 22.73
N THR A 228 -18.50 -3.68 21.96
CA THR A 228 -17.97 -2.34 21.84
C THR A 228 -18.33 -1.76 23.19
N GLU A 229 -17.43 -1.90 24.17
CA GLU A 229 -17.45 -1.04 25.33
C GLU A 229 -17.47 0.35 24.75
N LYS A 230 -18.68 0.90 24.74
CA LYS A 230 -19.05 2.10 24.03
C LYS A 230 -18.03 3.13 24.46
N ILE A 231 -17.13 3.51 23.54
CA ILE A 231 -16.02 4.42 23.83
C ILE A 231 -16.67 5.72 24.31
N THR A 232 -16.79 5.84 25.62
CA THR A 232 -17.38 6.97 26.29
C THR A 232 -16.19 7.73 26.81
N LEU A 233 -16.04 8.99 26.38
CA LEU A 233 -15.12 9.87 27.07
C LEU A 233 -15.66 10.03 28.49
N GLU A 234 -15.02 9.41 29.48
CA GLU A 234 -15.23 9.74 30.89
C GLU A 234 -14.64 11.13 31.14
N LEU A 235 -15.45 12.14 30.88
CA LEU A 235 -15.13 13.54 31.17
C LEU A 235 -15.07 13.80 32.69
N ASP A 236 -15.61 12.88 33.49
CA ASP A 236 -15.72 13.01 34.96
C ASP A 236 -14.41 12.64 35.69
N LEU A 237 -13.45 12.00 35.01
CA LEU A 237 -12.09 11.72 35.54
C LEU A 237 -11.08 12.82 35.23
N TYR A 238 -11.51 13.96 34.69
CA TYR A 238 -10.62 15.09 34.45
C TYR A 238 -10.21 15.75 35.77
N GLU A 239 -8.99 15.49 36.22
CA GLU A 239 -8.35 16.24 37.30
C GLU A 239 -7.33 17.23 36.73
N PRO A 240 -7.49 18.55 36.97
CA PRO A 240 -6.49 19.53 36.56
C PRO A 240 -5.23 19.36 37.41
N LEU A 241 -4.14 18.87 36.81
CA LEU A 241 -2.82 18.90 37.43
C LEU A 241 -2.21 20.30 37.27
N SER A 242 -1.73 20.85 38.39
CA SER A 242 -0.88 22.04 38.38
C SER A 242 0.53 21.68 37.91
N TRP A 243 1.26 22.65 37.37
CA TRP A 243 2.64 22.44 36.90
C TRP A 243 3.57 21.84 37.96
N ASP A 244 3.33 22.12 39.24
CA ASP A 244 4.12 21.61 40.38
C ASP A 244 3.81 20.13 40.74
N SER A 245 2.77 19.52 40.16
CA SER A 245 2.31 18.16 40.51
C SER A 245 2.39 17.15 39.35
N LEU A 246 3.04 17.52 38.25
CA LEU A 246 3.46 16.61 37.17
C LEU A 246 4.86 16.07 37.42
#